data_AF-A0A847EFA4-F1
#
_entry.id   AF-A0A847EFA4-F1
#
_cell.length_a   1.000
_cell.length_b   1.000
_cell.length_c   1.000
_cell.angle_alpha   90.00
_cell.angle_beta   90.00
_cell.angle_gamma   90.00
#
_symmetry.space_group_name_H-M   'P 1'
#
loop_
_entity.id
_entity.type
_entity.pdbx_description
1 polymer ?
#
loop_
_entity_poly.entity_id
_entity_poly.type
_entity_poly.pdbx_seq_one_letter_code
_entity_poly.pdbx_strand_id
1 'polypeptide(L)'
;MIHVLEENGHTIEDFGTFTTDSVDYPDIADGVGKAVAAGTYDRGILICGTGIGMCIAANKVKGVRAALCHNDFCALRARQHNDANVLCMGAEIVKEEMPTIVHTFMNTEFEGGRHQRRVEKMADMEKAP
;
A
#
# COMPACT_ATOMS: atom_id res chain seq x y z
N MET A 1 14.27 0.23 -6.08
CA MET A 1 13.04 -0.48 -5.63
C MET A 1 12.39 -1.25 -6.77
N ILE A 2 12.00 -0.60 -7.88
CA ILE A 2 11.40 -1.26 -9.06
C ILE A 2 12.20 -2.48 -9.50
N HIS A 3 13.50 -2.30 -9.79
CA HIS A 3 14.36 -3.41 -10.20
C HIS A 3 14.37 -4.61 -9.23
N VAL A 4 14.43 -4.35 -7.91
CA VAL A 4 14.42 -5.40 -6.89
C VAL A 4 13.09 -6.18 -6.91
N LEU A 5 11.97 -5.50 -7.15
CA LEU A 5 10.67 -6.16 -7.25
C LEU A 5 10.55 -6.98 -8.54
N GLU A 6 11.11 -6.50 -9.66
CA GLU A 6 11.16 -7.25 -10.93
C GLU A 6 12.02 -8.50 -10.81
N GLU A 7 13.19 -8.40 -10.16
CA GLU A 7 14.08 -9.55 -9.89
C GLU A 7 13.40 -10.62 -9.01
N ASN A 8 12.45 -10.22 -8.16
CA ASN A 8 11.62 -11.12 -7.37
C ASN A 8 10.38 -11.65 -8.12
N GLY A 9 10.29 -11.39 -9.42
CA GLY A 9 9.25 -11.95 -10.30
C GLY A 9 7.94 -11.16 -10.34
N HIS A 10 7.92 -9.94 -9.83
CA HIS A 10 6.73 -9.08 -9.92
C HIS A 10 6.68 -8.33 -11.25
N THR A 11 5.48 -8.25 -11.85
CA THR A 11 5.20 -7.30 -12.94
C THR A 11 4.81 -5.97 -12.33
N ILE A 12 5.44 -4.87 -12.78
CA ILE A 12 5.31 -3.56 -12.16
C ILE A 12 4.84 -2.55 -13.19
N GLU A 13 3.92 -1.68 -12.78
CA GLU A 13 3.60 -0.45 -13.47
C GLU A 13 3.97 0.72 -12.55
N ASP A 14 4.72 1.68 -13.06
CA ASP A 14 5.06 2.91 -12.34
C ASP A 14 4.03 3.99 -12.67
N PHE A 15 3.27 4.42 -11.66
CA PHE A 15 2.25 5.47 -11.79
C PHE A 15 2.84 6.88 -11.65
N GLY A 16 4.16 7.00 -11.53
CA GLY A 16 4.88 8.24 -11.36
C GLY A 16 4.93 8.72 -9.90
N THR A 17 5.38 9.96 -9.64
CA THR A 17 5.89 10.94 -10.62
C THR A 17 7.25 10.54 -11.21
N PHE A 18 7.58 11.09 -12.37
CA PHE A 18 8.83 10.84 -13.09
C PHE A 18 9.80 12.02 -13.04
N THR A 19 9.43 13.08 -12.32
CA THR A 19 10.24 14.29 -12.14
C THR A 19 10.37 14.63 -10.67
N THR A 20 11.33 15.51 -10.35
CA THR A 20 11.49 16.07 -9.00
C THR A 20 10.61 17.28 -8.75
N ASP A 21 9.75 17.62 -9.71
CA ASP A 21 8.86 18.76 -9.59
C ASP A 21 7.80 18.49 -8.52
N SER A 22 7.28 19.58 -7.94
CA SER A 22 6.17 19.49 -7.02
C SER A 22 4.96 18.88 -7.72
N VAL A 23 4.39 17.85 -7.14
CA VAL A 23 3.16 17.19 -7.58
C VAL A 23 2.21 16.98 -6.42
N ASP A 24 0.93 16.81 -6.74
CA ASP A 24 -0.10 16.53 -5.75
C ASP A 24 -0.22 15.03 -5.51
N TYR A 25 0.31 14.57 -4.38
CA TYR A 25 0.27 13.16 -3.97
C TYR A 25 -1.12 12.49 -4.01
N PRO A 26 -2.27 13.19 -3.79
CA PRO A 26 -3.57 12.55 -3.88
C PRO A 26 -3.87 11.97 -5.27
N ASP A 27 -3.40 12.59 -6.35
CA ASP A 27 -3.70 12.13 -7.72
C ASP A 27 -3.07 10.77 -8.01
N ILE A 28 -1.81 10.60 -7.57
CA ILE A 28 -1.08 9.33 -7.69
C ILE A 28 -1.71 8.27 -6.77
N ALA A 29 -2.04 8.64 -5.53
CA ALA A 29 -2.66 7.73 -4.57
C ALA A 29 -4.04 7.23 -5.05
N ASP A 30 -4.84 8.09 -5.68
CA ASP A 30 -6.13 7.74 -6.27
C ASP A 30 -5.96 6.81 -7.48
N GLY A 31 -4.99 7.08 -8.36
CA GLY A 31 -4.67 6.22 -9.51
C GLY A 31 -4.29 4.80 -9.10
N VAL A 32 -3.31 4.66 -8.21
CA VAL A 32 -2.89 3.35 -7.67
C VAL A 32 -4.05 2.69 -6.90
N GLY A 33 -4.75 3.45 -6.06
CA GLY A 33 -5.87 2.94 -5.27
C GLY A 33 -6.98 2.36 -6.14
N LYS A 34 -7.37 3.05 -7.22
CA LYS A 34 -8.37 2.59 -8.17
C LYS A 34 -7.92 1.34 -8.93
N ALA A 35 -6.67 1.29 -9.37
CA ALA A 35 -6.13 0.15 -10.09
C ALA A 35 -6.09 -1.13 -9.22
N VAL A 36 -5.72 -0.98 -7.94
CA VAL A 36 -5.75 -2.06 -6.95
C VAL A 36 -7.20 -2.47 -6.62
N ALA A 37 -8.08 -1.51 -6.37
CA ALA A 37 -9.49 -1.79 -6.07
C ALA A 37 -10.23 -2.47 -7.23
N ALA A 38 -9.86 -2.16 -8.48
CA ALA A 38 -10.41 -2.80 -9.68
C ALA A 38 -9.84 -4.21 -9.93
N GLY A 39 -8.81 -4.64 -9.19
CA GLY A 39 -8.13 -5.91 -9.43
C GLY A 39 -7.24 -5.92 -10.67
N THR A 40 -6.90 -4.74 -11.22
CA THR A 40 -5.91 -4.62 -12.30
C THR A 40 -4.51 -4.95 -11.80
N TYR A 41 -4.22 -4.59 -10.56
CA TYR A 41 -3.00 -4.97 -9.85
C TYR A 41 -3.35 -5.59 -8.51
N ASP A 42 -2.59 -6.61 -8.09
CA ASP A 42 -2.83 -7.28 -6.82
C ASP A 42 -2.54 -6.38 -5.61
N ARG A 43 -1.50 -5.55 -5.71
CA ARG A 43 -1.00 -4.71 -4.62
C ARG A 43 -0.47 -3.39 -5.14
N GLY A 44 -0.50 -2.36 -4.29
CA GLY A 44 0.10 -1.04 -4.55
C GLY A 44 1.19 -0.69 -3.54
N ILE A 45 2.17 0.10 -3.97
CA ILE A 45 3.19 0.71 -3.11
C ILE A 45 3.16 2.21 -3.37
N LEU A 46 3.02 3.01 -2.30
CA LEU A 46 2.95 4.47 -2.37
C LEU A 46 3.99 5.09 -1.43
N ILE A 47 4.70 6.09 -1.93
CA ILE A 47 5.81 6.73 -1.21
C ILE A 47 5.67 8.25 -1.32
N CYS A 48 5.77 8.94 -0.19
CA CYS A 48 6.05 10.38 -0.14
C CYS A 48 7.00 10.69 1.03
N GLY A 49 7.22 11.94 1.41
CA GLY A 49 8.12 12.29 2.52
C GLY A 49 7.84 11.50 3.80
N THR A 50 6.59 11.52 4.28
CA THR A 50 6.16 10.80 5.48
C THR A 50 5.27 9.59 5.22
N GLY A 51 4.75 9.43 3.99
CA GLY A 51 3.75 8.41 3.63
C GLY A 51 2.33 8.67 4.17
N ILE A 52 2.14 9.64 5.08
CA ILE A 52 0.86 9.92 5.74
C ILE A 52 -0.19 10.37 4.72
N GLY A 53 0.14 11.37 3.91
CA GLY A 53 -0.78 11.93 2.91
C GLY A 53 -1.23 10.88 1.89
N MET A 54 -0.27 10.11 1.35
CA MET A 54 -0.55 9.00 0.43
C MET A 54 -1.51 7.99 1.06
N CYS A 55 -1.27 7.59 2.32
CA CYS A 55 -2.09 6.62 3.03
C CYS A 55 -3.52 7.13 3.27
N ILE A 56 -3.67 8.41 3.66
CA ILE A 56 -4.99 9.02 3.86
C ILE A 56 -5.77 9.07 2.54
N ALA A 57 -5.12 9.50 1.44
CA ALA A 57 -5.74 9.63 0.13
C ALA A 57 -6.14 8.27 -0.45
N ALA A 58 -5.24 7.29 -0.43
CA ALA A 58 -5.52 5.94 -0.94
C ALA A 58 -6.69 5.27 -0.23
N ASN A 59 -6.80 5.42 1.10
CA ASN A 59 -7.93 4.89 1.89
C ASN A 59 -9.28 5.59 1.62
N LYS A 60 -9.33 6.63 0.77
CA LYS A 60 -10.62 7.18 0.27
C LYS A 60 -11.20 6.37 -0.87
N VAL A 61 -10.40 5.53 -1.53
CA VAL A 61 -10.87 4.63 -2.59
C VAL A 61 -11.50 3.39 -1.95
N LYS A 62 -12.77 3.11 -2.26
CA LYS A 62 -13.46 1.93 -1.74
C LYS A 62 -12.73 0.64 -2.17
N GLY A 63 -12.59 -0.30 -1.25
CA GLY A 63 -11.83 -1.53 -1.45
C GLY A 63 -10.33 -1.41 -1.18
N VAL A 64 -9.80 -0.20 -0.97
CA VAL A 64 -8.40 0.01 -0.57
C VAL A 64 -8.24 -0.07 0.94
N ARG A 65 -7.23 -0.82 1.37
CA ARG A 65 -6.73 -0.90 2.73
C ARG A 65 -5.26 -0.54 2.71
N ALA A 66 -4.98 0.76 2.71
CA ALA A 66 -3.63 1.28 2.70
C ALA A 66 -3.05 1.32 4.12
N ALA A 67 -1.83 0.80 4.29
CA ALA A 67 -1.15 0.73 5.58
C ALA A 67 0.16 1.52 5.54
N LEU A 68 0.28 2.53 6.41
CA LEU A 68 1.55 3.23 6.63
C LEU A 68 2.47 2.38 7.51
N CYS A 69 3.59 1.94 6.96
CA CYS A 69 4.54 1.07 7.67
C CYS A 69 5.91 1.72 7.76
N HIS A 70 6.46 1.77 8.97
CA HIS A 70 7.82 2.27 9.22
C HIS A 70 8.78 1.18 9.74
N ASN A 71 8.35 -0.09 9.69
CA ASN A 71 9.19 -1.25 10.01
C ASN A 71 8.52 -2.54 9.52
N ASP A 72 9.29 -3.62 9.51
CA ASP A 72 8.85 -4.94 9.03
C ASP A 72 7.69 -5.51 9.85
N PHE A 73 7.66 -5.25 11.17
CA PHE A 73 6.56 -5.70 12.02
C PHE A 73 5.23 -5.09 11.60
N CYS A 74 5.19 -3.79 11.30
CA CYS A 74 4.01 -3.11 10.77
C CYS A 74 3.60 -3.69 9.41
N ALA A 75 4.55 -3.90 8.49
CA ALA A 75 4.26 -4.49 7.18
C ALA A 75 3.69 -5.91 7.28
N LEU A 76 4.30 -6.75 8.13
CA LEU A 76 3.83 -8.09 8.43
C LEU A 76 2.40 -8.08 8.95
N ARG A 77 2.11 -7.24 9.96
CA ARG A 77 0.76 -7.15 10.54
C ARG A 77 -0.25 -6.51 9.61
N ALA A 78 0.16 -5.57 8.76
CA ALA A 78 -0.70 -5.00 7.73
C ALA A 78 -1.25 -6.09 6.81
N ARG A 79 -0.40 -7.02 6.37
CA ARG A 79 -0.80 -8.17 5.56
C ARG A 79 -1.57 -9.21 6.37
N GLN A 80 -0.96 -9.76 7.42
CA GLN A 80 -1.53 -10.87 8.21
C GLN A 80 -2.91 -10.56 8.80
N HIS A 81 -3.10 -9.36 9.34
CA HIS A 81 -4.29 -9.05 10.13
C HIS A 81 -5.31 -8.16 9.45
N ASN A 82 -4.87 -7.32 8.51
CA ASN A 82 -5.73 -6.32 7.89
C ASN A 82 -5.93 -6.57 6.39
N ASP A 83 -5.27 -7.60 5.85
CA ASP A 83 -5.22 -7.87 4.42
C ASP A 83 -4.97 -6.59 3.61
N ALA A 84 -4.00 -5.78 4.04
CA ALA A 84 -3.68 -4.52 3.38
C ALA A 84 -3.26 -4.80 1.93
N ASN A 85 -3.86 -4.09 0.99
CA ASN A 85 -3.55 -4.22 -0.44
C ASN A 85 -2.73 -3.04 -0.98
N VAL A 86 -2.51 -2.00 -0.17
CA VAL A 86 -1.59 -0.90 -0.48
C VAL A 86 -0.62 -0.67 0.68
N LEU A 87 0.67 -0.64 0.40
CA LEU A 87 1.72 -0.27 1.34
C LEU A 87 2.05 1.22 1.17
N CYS A 88 2.04 1.98 2.25
CA CYS A 88 2.50 3.38 2.26
C CYS A 88 3.77 3.49 3.11
N MET A 89 4.75 4.28 2.65
CA MET A 89 6.00 4.52 3.37
C MET A 89 6.46 5.97 3.25
N GLY A 90 7.22 6.42 4.25
CA GLY A 90 7.88 7.73 4.27
C GLY A 90 9.33 7.65 3.84
N ALA A 91 9.69 8.24 2.70
CA ALA A 91 11.07 8.28 2.20
C ALA A 91 12.03 9.04 3.14
N GLU A 92 11.53 9.98 3.94
CA GLU A 92 12.32 10.70 4.94
C GLU A 92 12.43 9.94 6.28
N ILE A 93 11.67 8.85 6.44
CA ILE A 93 11.54 8.13 7.71
C ILE A 93 12.26 6.78 7.67
N VAL A 94 12.11 6.02 6.58
CA VAL A 94 12.55 4.62 6.47
C VAL A 94 13.35 4.33 5.22
N LYS A 95 14.19 5.28 4.80
CA LYS A 95 14.91 5.18 3.52
C LYS A 95 15.72 3.89 3.40
N GLU A 96 16.45 3.51 4.45
CA GLU A 96 17.35 2.36 4.45
C GLU A 96 16.59 1.04 4.67
N GLU A 97 15.51 1.07 5.45
CA GLU A 97 14.65 -0.07 5.77
C GLU A 97 13.60 -0.35 4.69
N MET A 98 13.39 0.58 3.76
CA MET A 98 12.35 0.48 2.72
C MET A 98 12.36 -0.87 1.97
N PRO A 99 13.52 -1.42 1.53
CA PRO A 99 13.55 -2.71 0.85
C PRO A 99 13.04 -3.88 1.71
N THR A 100 13.35 -3.91 3.02
CA THR A 100 12.93 -4.99 3.92
C THR A 100 11.44 -4.90 4.23
N ILE A 101 10.92 -3.69 4.39
CA ILE A 101 9.49 -3.42 4.62
C ILE A 101 8.69 -3.87 3.40
N VAL A 102 9.13 -3.50 2.18
CA VAL A 102 8.51 -3.92 0.92
C VAL A 102 8.56 -5.44 0.77
N HIS A 103 9.73 -6.05 0.96
CA HIS A 103 9.87 -7.50 0.86
C HIS A 103 8.94 -8.23 1.82
N THR A 104 8.88 -7.78 3.08
CA THR A 104 7.97 -8.33 4.10
C THR A 104 6.53 -8.22 3.66
N PHE A 105 6.10 -7.05 3.18
CA PHE A 105 4.73 -6.83 2.72
C PHE A 105 4.35 -7.70 1.52
N MET A 106 5.22 -7.81 0.52
CA MET A 106 4.95 -8.55 -0.71
C MET A 106 4.88 -10.07 -0.49
N ASN A 107 5.67 -10.59 0.46
CA ASN A 107 5.77 -12.03 0.73
C ASN A 107 4.89 -12.52 1.90
N THR A 108 4.08 -11.64 2.51
CA THR A 108 3.23 -12.02 3.63
C THR A 108 1.80 -12.31 3.19
N GLU A 109 1.34 -13.52 3.49
CA GLU A 109 -0.04 -13.95 3.28
C GLU A 109 -0.98 -13.43 4.37
N PHE A 110 -2.26 -13.34 4.02
CA PHE A 110 -3.30 -12.97 4.96
C PHE A 110 -3.71 -14.20 5.81
N GLU A 111 -3.84 -14.02 7.13
CA GLU A 111 -4.13 -15.15 8.03
C GLU A 111 -5.61 -15.57 8.04
N GLY A 112 -6.52 -14.73 7.56
CA GLY A 112 -7.96 -15.03 7.60
C GLY A 112 -8.49 -15.22 9.03
N GLY A 113 -9.37 -16.20 9.23
CA GLY A 113 -9.93 -16.53 10.56
C GLY A 113 -10.59 -15.33 11.24
N ARG A 114 -10.15 -14.98 12.46
CA ARG A 114 -10.70 -13.83 13.21
C ARG A 114 -10.50 -12.48 12.52
N HIS A 115 -9.53 -12.39 11.61
CA HIS A 115 -9.17 -11.18 10.89
C HIS A 115 -10.12 -10.92 9.72
N GLN A 116 -10.59 -11.97 9.04
CA GLN A 116 -11.57 -11.88 7.95
C GLN A 116 -12.82 -11.10 8.37
N ARG A 117 -13.40 -11.45 9.52
CA ARG A 117 -14.55 -10.73 10.11
C ARG A 117 -14.29 -9.23 10.31
N ARG A 118 -13.04 -8.83 10.61
CA ARG A 118 -12.68 -7.42 10.83
C ARG A 118 -12.50 -6.68 9.51
N VAL A 119 -11.91 -7.34 8.52
CA VAL A 119 -11.82 -6.83 7.14
C VAL A 119 -13.20 -6.61 6.56
N GLU A 120 -14.13 -7.55 6.74
CA GLU A 120 -15.53 -7.40 6.31
C GLU A 120 -16.22 -6.19 6.97
N LYS A 121 -15.99 -5.96 8.26
CA LYS A 121 -16.50 -4.77 8.94
C LYS A 121 -15.92 -3.47 8.36
N MET A 122 -14.65 -3.45 7.96
CA MET A 122 -14.08 -2.27 7.28
C MET A 122 -14.75 -2.07 5.91
N ALA A 123 -14.96 -3.14 5.14
CA ALA A 123 -15.67 -3.06 3.86
C ALA A 123 -17.13 -2.59 4.01
N ASP A 124 -17.79 -2.92 5.11
CA ASP A 124 -19.14 -2.42 5.40
C ASP A 124 -19.15 -0.92 5.75
N MET A 125 -18.08 -0.39 6.37
CA MET A 125 -17.96 1.06 6.64
C MET A 125 -17.91 1.87 5.34
N GLU A 126 -17.39 1.32 4.24
CA GLU A 126 -17.31 1.99 2.94
C GLU A 126 -18.67 2.12 2.22
N LYS A 127 -19.67 1.35 2.66
CA LYS A 127 -21.04 1.37 2.12
C LYS A 127 -21.92 2.37 2.85
N ALA A 128 -21.49 2.84 4.02
CA ALA A 128 -22.24 3.83 4.77
C ALA A 128 -22.34 5.15 3.96
N PRO A 129 -23.54 5.77 3.91
CA PRO A 129 -23.77 7.00 3.17
C PRO A 129 -23.00 8.20 3.73
#